data_AF-A0A5J6N5V4-F1
#
_entry.id   AF-A0A5J6N5V4-F1
#
_cell.length_a   1.000
_cell.length_b   1.000
_cell.length_c   1.000
_cell.angle_alpha   90.00
_cell.angle_beta   90.00
_cell.angle_gamma   90.00
#
_symmetry.space_group_name_H-M   'P 1'
#
loop_
_entity.id
_entity.type
_entity.pdbx_description
1 polymer ?
#
loop_
_entity_poly.entity_id
_entity_poly.type
_entity_poly.pdbx_seq_one_letter_code
_entity_poly.pdbx_strand_id
1 'polypeptide(L)'
;MFTRESAKAIVAEATKSRSRLADLDHALQSEIDEIVLGAARAGRPLSDDEKARRKSLRASQSDVGDAFTAVAFATLARLNQSADVEELKGKLDTINDNLTDDLNRLKNIARYAAIAAKVADGLTELAEQVAGALA
;
A
#
# COMPACT_ATOMS: atom_id res chain seq x y z
N MET A 1 17.74 14.59 6.86
CA MET A 1 16.68 13.57 6.98
C MET A 1 15.51 14.07 6.14
N PHE A 2 15.27 13.49 4.96
CA PHE A 2 14.15 13.91 4.13
C PHE A 2 12.85 13.50 4.84
N THR A 3 11.98 14.47 5.11
CA THR A 3 10.67 14.22 5.71
C THR A 3 9.85 13.38 4.73
N ARG A 4 9.52 12.15 5.11
CA ARG A 4 8.68 11.28 4.29
C ARG A 4 7.28 11.88 4.21
N GLU A 5 6.69 11.84 3.03
CA GLU A 5 5.33 12.35 2.81
C GLU A 5 4.29 11.38 3.35
N SER A 6 3.13 11.92 3.75
CA SER A 6 1.97 11.10 4.07
C SER A 6 1.32 10.56 2.79
N ALA A 7 0.69 9.39 2.89
CA ALA A 7 -0.11 8.79 1.84
C ALA A 7 -1.19 9.76 1.34
N LYS A 8 -1.79 10.55 2.25
CA LYS A 8 -2.77 11.59 1.88
C LYS A 8 -2.16 12.65 0.95
N ALA A 9 -0.95 13.14 1.25
CA ALA A 9 -0.28 14.12 0.41
C ALA A 9 0.07 13.54 -0.96
N ILE A 10 0.60 12.32 -0.99
CA ILE A 10 0.95 11.60 -2.22
C ILE A 10 -0.27 11.43 -3.13
N VAL A 11 -1.42 10.98 -2.58
CA VAL A 11 -2.67 10.80 -3.35
C VAL A 11 -3.20 12.13 -3.88
N ALA A 12 -3.13 13.21 -3.08
CA ALA A 12 -3.58 14.53 -3.50
C ALA A 12 -2.76 15.04 -4.69
N GLU A 13 -1.44 14.89 -4.65
CA GLU A 13 -0.57 15.25 -5.76
C GLU A 13 -0.83 14.41 -7.01
N ALA A 14 -0.94 13.09 -6.85
CA ALA A 14 -1.26 12.18 -7.95
C ALA A 14 -2.59 12.55 -8.63
N THR A 15 -3.60 12.93 -7.85
CA THR A 15 -4.91 13.38 -8.35
C THR A 15 -4.77 14.66 -9.17
N LYS A 16 -3.97 15.62 -8.69
CA LYS A 16 -3.70 16.87 -9.42
C LYS A 16 -2.97 16.61 -10.75
N SER A 17 -1.98 15.72 -10.74
CA SER A 17 -1.24 15.33 -11.96
C SER A 17 -2.16 14.64 -12.96
N ARG A 18 -3.02 13.72 -12.51
CA ARG A 18 -4.01 13.04 -13.36
C ARG A 18 -5.02 14.02 -13.96
N SER A 19 -5.49 15.00 -13.19
CA SER A 19 -6.38 16.05 -13.72
C SER A 19 -5.73 16.82 -14.87
N ARG A 20 -4.47 17.25 -14.71
CA ARG A 20 -3.74 17.98 -15.75
C ARG A 20 -3.54 17.15 -17.03
N LEU A 21 -3.26 15.86 -16.88
CA LEU A 21 -3.14 14.95 -18.03
C LEU A 21 -4.49 14.75 -18.73
N ALA A 22 -5.59 14.69 -17.98
CA ALA A 22 -6.93 14.60 -18.56
C ALA A 22 -7.30 15.88 -19.32
N ASP A 23 -6.99 17.05 -18.75
CA ASP A 23 -7.20 18.34 -19.42
C ASP A 23 -6.41 18.41 -20.74
N LEU A 24 -5.17 17.93 -20.74
CA LEU A 24 -4.33 17.87 -21.94
C LEU A 24 -4.89 16.90 -23.00
N ASP A 25 -5.31 15.70 -22.61
CA ASP A 25 -5.91 14.74 -23.54
C ASP A 25 -7.21 15.30 -24.16
N HIS A 26 -8.05 15.95 -23.36
CA HIS A 26 -9.24 16.63 -23.86
C HIS A 26 -8.91 17.75 -24.84
N ALA A 27 -7.90 18.57 -24.56
CA ALA A 27 -7.46 19.62 -25.47
C ALA A 27 -6.97 19.04 -26.82
N LEU A 28 -6.15 17.99 -26.78
CA LEU A 28 -5.66 17.31 -27.97
C LEU A 28 -6.81 16.70 -28.79
N GLN A 29 -7.77 16.06 -28.11
CA GLN A 29 -8.94 15.48 -28.76
C GLN A 29 -9.83 16.57 -29.39
N SER A 30 -10.01 17.71 -28.72
CA SER A 30 -10.73 18.86 -29.27
C SER A 30 -10.08 19.39 -30.56
N GLU A 31 -8.75 19.55 -30.59
CA GLU A 31 -8.05 19.98 -31.81
C GLU A 31 -8.20 18.97 -32.96
N ILE A 32 -8.16 17.67 -32.65
CA ILE A 32 -8.38 16.62 -33.65
C ILE A 32 -9.80 16.71 -34.22
N ASP A 33 -10.80 16.93 -33.36
CA ASP A 33 -12.19 17.04 -33.78
C ASP A 33 -12.43 18.30 -34.59
N GLU A 34 -11.81 19.43 -34.25
CA GLU A 34 -11.85 20.65 -35.07
C GLU A 34 -11.34 20.41 -36.49
N ILE A 35 -10.23 19.69 -36.65
CA ILE A 35 -9.67 19.35 -37.97
C ILE A 35 -10.66 18.47 -38.76
N VAL A 36 -11.17 17.41 -38.15
CA VAL A 36 -12.03 16.42 -38.82
C VAL A 36 -13.39 17.04 -39.17
N LEU A 37 -14.03 17.69 -38.20
CA LEU A 37 -15.34 18.30 -38.38
C LEU A 37 -15.27 19.54 -39.27
N GLY A 38 -14.17 20.31 -39.24
CA GLY A 38 -13.94 21.44 -40.11
C GLY A 38 -13.92 21.03 -41.59
N ALA A 39 -13.16 20.00 -41.94
CA ALA A 39 -13.13 19.49 -43.31
C ALA A 39 -14.48 18.89 -43.75
N ALA A 40 -15.14 18.14 -42.86
CA ALA A 40 -16.46 17.59 -43.12
C ALA A 40 -17.51 18.69 -43.38
N ARG A 41 -17.54 19.75 -42.56
CA ARG A 41 -18.44 20.92 -42.75
C ARG A 41 -18.15 21.65 -44.05
N ALA A 42 -16.89 21.68 -44.49
CA ALA A 42 -16.49 22.25 -45.77
C ALA A 42 -16.75 21.31 -46.97
N GLY A 43 -17.30 20.10 -46.75
CA GLY A 43 -17.62 19.16 -47.83
C GLY A 43 -16.40 18.61 -48.58
N ARG A 44 -15.21 18.64 -47.95
CA ARG A 44 -13.95 18.22 -48.56
C ARG A 44 -13.21 17.17 -47.72
N PRO A 45 -12.34 16.36 -48.32
CA PRO A 45 -11.41 15.55 -47.55
C PRO A 45 -10.40 16.41 -46.79
N LEU A 46 -9.71 15.80 -45.84
CA LEU A 46 -8.56 16.40 -45.17
C LEU A 46 -7.45 16.69 -46.17
N SER A 47 -6.83 17.87 -46.08
CA SER A 47 -5.59 18.19 -46.79
C SER A 47 -4.43 17.38 -46.22
N ASP A 48 -3.30 17.35 -46.92
CA ASP A 48 -2.12 16.62 -46.44
C ASP A 48 -1.52 17.24 -45.17
N ASP A 49 -1.57 18.57 -45.05
CA ASP A 49 -1.17 19.28 -43.83
C ASP A 49 -2.08 18.93 -42.63
N GLU A 50 -3.39 18.85 -42.86
CA GLU A 50 -4.36 18.46 -41.82
C GLU A 50 -4.17 17.00 -41.39
N LYS A 51 -3.88 16.09 -42.34
CA LYS A 51 -3.54 14.70 -42.02
C LYS A 51 -2.25 14.63 -41.19
N ALA A 52 -1.23 15.39 -41.57
CA ALA A 52 0.05 15.44 -40.86
C ALA A 52 -0.13 15.97 -39.43
N ARG A 53 -0.86 17.09 -39.27
CA ARG A 53 -1.18 17.66 -37.96
C ARG A 53 -1.98 16.70 -37.09
N ARG A 54 -3.04 16.09 -37.63
CA ARG A 54 -3.84 15.08 -36.92
C ARG A 54 -2.99 13.89 -36.47
N LYS A 55 -2.06 13.42 -37.30
CA LYS A 55 -1.14 12.33 -36.94
C LYS A 55 -0.24 12.73 -35.78
N SER A 56 0.30 13.95 -35.80
CA SER A 56 1.11 14.49 -34.70
C SER A 56 0.32 14.56 -33.39
N LEU A 57 -0.91 15.10 -33.42
CA LEU A 57 -1.78 15.20 -32.24
C LEU A 57 -2.11 13.81 -31.65
N ARG A 58 -2.37 12.82 -32.51
CA ARG A 58 -2.60 11.43 -32.07
C ARG A 58 -1.37 10.79 -31.43
N ALA A 59 -0.17 11.13 -31.91
CA ALA A 59 1.07 10.69 -31.25
C ALA A 59 1.19 11.32 -29.87
N SER A 60 0.93 12.63 -29.74
CA SER A 60 0.92 13.30 -28.42
C SER A 60 -0.14 12.72 -27.48
N GLN A 61 -1.31 12.30 -27.96
CA GLN A 61 -2.29 11.60 -27.12
C GLN A 61 -1.76 10.25 -26.61
N SER A 62 -0.99 9.53 -27.44
CA SER A 62 -0.32 8.30 -27.00
C SER A 62 0.69 8.61 -25.88
N ASP A 63 1.49 9.66 -26.03
CA ASP A 63 2.45 10.09 -25.00
C ASP A 63 1.75 10.47 -23.68
N VAL A 64 0.56 11.09 -23.74
CA VAL A 64 -0.26 11.37 -22.55
C VAL A 64 -0.74 10.07 -21.88
N GLY A 65 -1.12 9.06 -22.67
CA GLY A 65 -1.44 7.72 -22.17
C GLY A 65 -0.27 7.08 -21.40
N ASP A 66 0.94 7.19 -21.93
CA ASP A 66 2.15 6.71 -21.25
C ASP A 66 2.45 7.51 -19.98
N ALA A 67 2.22 8.82 -20.00
CA ALA A 67 2.37 9.68 -18.83
C ALA A 67 1.39 9.31 -17.69
N PHE A 68 0.15 8.92 -18.00
CA PHE A 68 -0.79 8.40 -17.00
C PHE A 68 -0.24 7.16 -16.30
N THR A 69 0.35 6.24 -17.08
CA THR A 69 0.96 5.01 -16.57
C THR A 69 2.16 5.34 -15.68
N ALA A 70 3.03 6.26 -16.11
CA ALA A 70 4.18 6.71 -15.32
C ALA A 70 3.76 7.34 -13.98
N VAL A 71 2.73 8.20 -13.98
CA VAL A 71 2.18 8.78 -12.74
C VAL A 71 1.66 7.69 -11.81
N ALA A 72 0.97 6.68 -12.33
CA ALA A 72 0.45 5.59 -11.51
C ALA A 72 1.58 4.80 -10.82
N PHE A 73 2.62 4.40 -11.56
CA PHE A 73 3.76 3.68 -11.00
C PHE A 73 4.54 4.51 -9.98
N ALA A 74 4.80 5.79 -10.29
CA ALA A 74 5.47 6.69 -9.36
C ALA A 74 4.67 6.87 -8.06
N THR A 75 3.34 7.01 -8.17
CA THR A 75 2.43 7.12 -7.02
C THR A 75 2.49 5.86 -6.16
N LEU A 76 2.42 4.68 -6.76
CA LEU A 76 2.51 3.41 -6.03
C LEU A 76 3.84 3.27 -5.29
N ALA A 77 4.96 3.58 -5.95
CA ALA A 77 6.29 3.54 -5.34
C ALA A 77 6.39 4.49 -4.13
N ARG A 78 5.84 5.71 -4.25
CA ARG A 78 5.80 6.69 -3.15
C ARG A 78 4.92 6.22 -2.01
N LEU A 79 3.74 5.66 -2.29
CA LEU A 79 2.82 5.13 -1.27
C LEU A 79 3.46 4.03 -0.44
N ASN A 80 4.19 3.12 -1.10
CA ASN A 80 4.90 2.03 -0.41
C ASN A 80 6.01 2.53 0.54
N GLN A 81 6.49 3.75 0.31
CA GLN A 81 7.52 4.41 1.14
C GLN A 81 6.95 5.55 2.00
N SER A 82 5.62 5.66 2.08
CA SER A 82 4.97 6.75 2.82
C SER A 82 5.20 6.63 4.32
N ALA A 83 5.14 7.78 5.01
CA ALA A 83 5.28 7.82 6.46
C ALA A 83 4.24 6.93 7.17
N ASP A 84 3.01 6.86 6.64
CA ASP A 84 1.91 6.09 7.22
C ASP A 84 2.17 4.57 7.14
N VAL A 85 2.70 4.08 6.02
CA VAL A 85 3.04 2.65 5.84
C VAL A 85 4.18 2.26 6.77
N GLU A 86 5.19 3.11 6.90
CA GLU A 86 6.33 2.88 7.79
C GLU A 86 5.91 2.94 9.27
N GLU A 87 5.02 3.85 9.64
CA GLU A 87 4.45 3.90 10.99
C GLU A 87 3.65 2.63 11.30
N LEU A 88 2.82 2.18 10.37
CA LEU A 88 2.06 0.93 10.53
C LEU A 88 3.00 -0.27 10.71
N LYS A 89 4.07 -0.34 9.90
CA LYS A 89 5.08 -1.38 10.02
C LYS A 89 5.73 -1.36 11.42
N GLY A 90 6.16 -0.20 11.91
CA GLY A 90 6.74 -0.07 13.25
C GLY A 90 5.78 -0.49 14.38
N LYS A 91 4.48 -0.18 14.25
CA LYS A 91 3.46 -0.65 15.20
C LYS A 91 3.31 -2.16 15.17
N LEU A 92 3.32 -2.78 13.99
CA LEU A 92 3.25 -4.24 13.86
C LEU A 92 4.47 -4.94 14.46
N ASP A 93 5.67 -4.39 14.25
CA ASP A 93 6.89 -4.91 14.84
C ASP A 93 6.80 -4.87 16.38
N THR A 94 6.33 -3.74 16.95
CA THR A 94 6.12 -3.61 18.40
C THR A 94 5.10 -4.61 18.95
N ILE A 95 4.00 -4.85 18.22
CA ILE A 95 3.00 -5.84 18.62
C ILE A 95 3.61 -7.25 18.61
N ASN A 96 4.38 -7.60 17.59
CA ASN A 96 5.03 -8.91 17.50
C ASN A 96 6.05 -9.13 18.62
N ASP A 97 6.80 -8.11 18.99
CA ASP A 97 7.74 -8.16 20.11
C ASP A 97 6.99 -8.41 21.43
N ASN A 98 5.91 -7.66 21.68
CA ASN A 98 5.07 -7.85 22.87
C ASN A 98 4.45 -9.26 22.94
N LEU A 99 3.95 -9.77 21.82
CA LEU A 99 3.40 -11.13 21.74
C LEU A 99 4.47 -12.20 22.02
N THR A 100 5.70 -11.97 21.57
CA THR A 100 6.84 -12.87 21.85
C THR A 100 7.17 -12.88 23.34
N ASP A 101 7.19 -11.72 23.98
CA ASP A 101 7.42 -11.59 25.42
C ASP A 101 6.32 -12.27 26.25
N ASP A 102 5.05 -12.05 25.89
CA ASP A 102 3.91 -12.69 26.56
C ASP A 102 3.93 -14.21 26.38
N LEU A 103 4.27 -14.70 25.19
CA LEU A 103 4.45 -16.13 24.97
C LEU A 103 5.56 -16.72 25.86
N ASN A 104 6.68 -16.02 26.02
CA ASN A 104 7.76 -16.45 26.90
C ASN A 104 7.34 -16.46 28.37
N ARG A 105 6.56 -15.46 28.81
CA ARG A 105 5.98 -15.43 30.15
C ARG A 105 5.04 -16.60 30.39
N LEU A 106 4.15 -16.91 29.44
CA LEU A 106 3.23 -18.05 29.53
C LEU A 106 3.97 -19.39 29.61
N LYS A 107 5.05 -19.57 28.84
CA LYS A 107 5.91 -20.77 28.94
C LYS A 107 6.51 -20.92 30.35
N ASN A 108 6.97 -19.82 30.95
CA ASN A 108 7.51 -19.83 32.30
C ASN A 108 6.43 -20.16 33.35
N ILE A 109 5.23 -19.58 33.21
CA ILE A 109 4.09 -19.90 34.08
C ILE A 109 3.73 -21.39 33.98
N ALA A 110 3.64 -21.93 32.76
CA ALA A 110 3.38 -23.35 32.54
C ALA A 110 4.45 -24.24 33.20
N ARG A 111 5.73 -23.84 33.13
CA ARG A 111 6.83 -24.53 33.82
C ARG A 111 6.65 -24.50 35.35
N TYR A 112 6.31 -23.36 35.93
CA TYR A 112 6.09 -23.26 37.38
C TYR A 112 4.86 -24.06 37.83
N ALA A 113 3.78 -24.05 37.06
CA ALA A 113 2.61 -24.87 37.33
C ALA A 113 2.97 -26.37 37.35
N ALA A 114 3.80 -26.83 36.39
CA ALA A 114 4.28 -28.20 36.37
C ALA A 114 5.16 -28.56 37.57
N ILE A 115 5.98 -27.63 38.06
CA ILE A 115 6.78 -27.83 39.28
C ILE A 115 5.87 -27.89 40.51
N ALA A 116 4.91 -26.97 40.62
CA ALA A 116 3.96 -26.93 41.73
C ALA A 116 3.13 -28.22 41.83
N ALA A 117 2.69 -28.78 40.70
CA ALA A 117 2.03 -30.07 40.66
C ALA A 117 2.91 -31.18 41.25
N LYS A 118 4.18 -31.28 40.84
CA LYS A 118 5.13 -32.27 41.39
C LYS A 118 5.36 -32.10 42.89
N VAL A 119 5.42 -30.86 43.38
CA VAL A 119 5.56 -30.58 44.82
C VAL A 119 4.30 -31.04 45.58
N ALA A 120 3.12 -30.77 45.04
CA ALA A 120 1.86 -31.22 45.63
C ALA A 120 1.77 -32.76 45.68
N ASP A 121 2.19 -33.44 44.61
CA ASP A 121 2.25 -34.91 44.57
C ASP A 121 3.20 -35.45 45.66
N GLY A 122 4.43 -34.93 45.73
CA GLY A 122 5.41 -35.36 46.74
C GLY A 122 5.01 -35.05 48.18
N LEU A 123 4.30 -33.95 48.43
CA LEU A 123 3.73 -33.64 49.75
C LEU A 123 2.63 -34.64 50.14
N THR A 124 1.84 -35.08 49.17
CA THR A 124 0.79 -36.09 49.37
C THR A 124 1.42 -37.43 49.74
N GLU A 125 2.43 -37.88 49.00
CA GLU A 125 3.18 -39.11 49.32
C GLU A 125 3.82 -39.07 50.72
N LEU A 126 4.42 -37.94 51.09
CA LEU A 126 5.01 -37.78 52.42
C LEU A 126 3.94 -37.85 53.54
N ALA A 127 2.79 -37.22 53.33
CA ALA A 127 1.68 -37.26 54.29
C ALA A 127 1.16 -38.69 54.50
N GLU A 128 1.03 -39.48 53.42
CA GLU A 128 0.65 -40.89 53.49
C GLU A 128 1.68 -41.73 54.27
N GLN A 129 2.97 -41.52 54.02
CA GLN A 129 4.04 -42.22 54.74
C GLN A 129 4.03 -41.93 56.25
N VAL A 130 3.86 -40.66 56.63
CA VAL A 130 3.80 -40.26 58.05
C VAL A 130 2.56 -40.84 58.74
N ALA A 131 1.40 -40.80 58.07
CA ALA A 131 0.18 -41.39 58.61
C ALA A 131 0.32 -42.90 58.83
N GLY A 132 0.94 -43.62 57.88
CA GLY A 132 1.22 -45.04 58.00
C GLY A 132 2.25 -45.41 59.06
N ALA A 133 3.23 -44.55 59.33
CA ALA A 133 4.24 -44.77 60.37
C ALA A 133 3.71 -44.54 61.80
N LEU A 134 2.59 -43.84 61.95
CA LEU A 134 1.94 -43.54 63.23
C LEU A 134 0.79 -44.51 63.57
N ALA A 135 0.42 -45.39 62.64
CA ALA A 135 -0.64 -46.42 62.79
C ALA A 135 -0.06 -47.76 63.24
#